data_AF-A0A973TFL9-F1
#
_entry.id   AF-A0A973TFL9-F1
#
_cell.length_a   1.000
_cell.length_b   1.000
_cell.length_c   1.000
_cell.angle_alpha   90.00
_cell.angle_beta   90.00
_cell.angle_gamma   90.00
#
_symmetry.space_group_name_H-M   'P 1'
#
loop_
_entity.id
_entity.type
_entity.pdbx_description
1 polymer ?
#
loop_
_entity_poly.entity_id
_entity_poly.type
_entity_poly.pdbx_seq_one_letter_code
_entity_poly.pdbx_strand_id
1 'polypeptide(L)'
;MPTRLPLSFSALLLCGVASAQTSLPTVEVRAGTLESVTVSCAKPDVSSQDVERVLSIDDPSTTPTLRRKLLSAVSDACKAGVPHILVKSGPNGTLTWKRME
;
A
#
# COMPACT_ATOMS: atom_id res chain seq x y z
N MET A 1 24.96 -61.73 -23.05
CA MET A 1 24.51 -61.08 -24.31
C MET A 1 22.99 -61.19 -24.38
N PRO A 2 22.21 -60.16 -24.80
CA PRO A 2 22.48 -58.72 -24.93
C PRO A 2 21.69 -57.90 -23.86
N THR A 3 22.20 -56.80 -23.28
CA THR A 3 22.36 -55.41 -23.78
C THR A 3 21.04 -54.65 -24.04
N ARG A 4 20.76 -53.60 -23.26
CA ARG A 4 20.68 -52.18 -23.70
C ARG A 4 20.10 -51.25 -22.61
N LEU A 5 20.95 -50.36 -22.09
CA LEU A 5 20.56 -49.01 -21.64
C LEU A 5 20.27 -48.14 -22.88
N PRO A 6 19.37 -47.16 -22.77
CA PRO A 6 19.81 -45.75 -22.87
C PRO A 6 19.10 -44.84 -21.84
N LEU A 7 19.87 -43.99 -21.15
CA LEU A 7 19.93 -42.52 -21.29
C LEU A 7 18.68 -41.73 -20.86
N SER A 8 18.85 -41.07 -19.71
CA SER A 8 18.73 -39.61 -19.51
C SER A 8 17.48 -38.89 -20.04
N PHE A 9 16.69 -38.27 -19.15
CA PHE A 9 16.19 -36.92 -19.34
C PHE A 9 15.67 -36.35 -18.00
N SER A 10 16.32 -35.26 -17.55
CA SER A 10 15.77 -34.01 -17.00
C SER A 10 14.53 -34.08 -16.08
N ALA A 11 14.47 -33.43 -14.92
CA ALA A 11 14.93 -32.06 -14.69
C ALA A 11 15.17 -31.79 -13.19
N LEU A 12 16.30 -31.15 -12.91
CA LEU A 12 16.50 -30.33 -11.73
C LEU A 12 15.54 -29.13 -11.81
N LEU A 13 14.41 -29.18 -11.12
CA LEU A 13 13.64 -27.97 -10.83
C LEU A 13 14.18 -27.36 -9.54
N LEU A 14 15.26 -26.60 -9.75
CA LEU A 14 15.76 -25.57 -8.86
C LEU A 14 14.68 -24.52 -8.57
N CYS A 15 14.83 -23.94 -7.37
CA CYS A 15 14.29 -22.64 -6.97
C CYS A 15 12.77 -22.58 -6.78
N GLY A 16 12.32 -23.12 -5.65
CA GLY A 16 11.21 -22.50 -4.93
C GLY A 16 11.58 -21.04 -4.70
N VAL A 17 10.95 -20.17 -5.48
CA VAL A 17 11.08 -18.71 -5.46
C VAL A 17 11.15 -18.21 -4.02
N ALA A 18 12.26 -17.56 -3.66
CA ALA A 18 12.21 -16.58 -2.60
C ALA A 18 11.17 -15.56 -3.05
N SER A 19 10.01 -15.54 -2.41
CA SER A 19 9.03 -14.48 -2.58
C SER A 19 9.78 -13.19 -2.32
N ALA A 20 10.17 -12.48 -3.37
CA ALA A 20 10.57 -11.10 -3.24
C ALA A 20 9.33 -10.44 -2.61
N GLN A 21 9.43 -10.09 -1.33
CA GLN A 21 8.50 -9.14 -0.74
C GLN A 21 8.76 -7.87 -1.53
N THR A 22 8.03 -7.71 -2.64
CA THR A 22 8.11 -6.51 -3.45
C THR A 22 7.63 -5.41 -2.54
N SER A 23 8.58 -4.71 -1.92
CA SER A 23 8.30 -3.54 -1.10
C SER A 23 7.38 -2.67 -1.94
N LEU A 24 6.16 -2.46 -1.45
CA LEU A 24 5.17 -1.70 -2.21
C LEU A 24 5.77 -0.33 -2.55
N PRO A 25 5.90 0.03 -3.83
CA PRO A 25 6.49 1.32 -4.19
C PRO A 25 5.57 2.47 -3.77
N THR A 26 4.27 2.21 -3.71
CA THR A 26 3.21 3.17 -3.42
C THR A 26 2.05 2.53 -2.67
N VAL A 27 1.30 3.34 -1.94
CA VAL A 27 0.01 3.02 -1.32
C VAL A 27 -1.04 3.96 -1.88
N GLU A 28 -2.16 3.40 -2.30
CA GLU A 28 -3.34 4.16 -2.69
C GLU A 28 -4.25 4.40 -1.48
N VAL A 29 -4.66 5.64 -1.30
CA VAL A 29 -5.47 6.09 -0.16
C VAL A 29 -6.80 6.63 -0.66
N ARG A 30 -7.91 6.12 -0.12
CA ARG A 30 -9.29 6.55 -0.42
C ARG A 30 -10.02 6.94 0.85
N ALA A 31 -10.94 7.91 0.81
CA ALA A 31 -11.80 8.23 1.98
C ALA A 31 -13.30 8.11 1.70
N GLY A 32 -13.70 7.08 0.97
CA GLY A 32 -15.12 6.80 0.69
C GLY A 32 -15.74 7.71 -0.36
N THR A 33 -14.98 8.63 -0.94
CA THR A 33 -15.29 9.34 -2.18
C THR A 33 -14.80 8.56 -3.40
N LEU A 34 -15.09 9.06 -4.59
CA LEU A 34 -14.51 8.55 -5.83
C LEU A 34 -13.03 8.89 -5.99
N GLU A 35 -12.51 9.83 -5.17
CA GLU A 35 -11.15 10.32 -5.30
C GLU A 35 -10.16 9.52 -4.45
N SER A 36 -8.94 9.41 -4.96
CA SER A 36 -7.85 8.66 -4.37
C SER A 36 -6.54 9.41 -4.53
N VAL A 37 -5.63 9.25 -3.57
CA VAL A 37 -4.24 9.73 -3.69
C VAL A 37 -3.27 8.55 -3.61
N THR A 38 -2.32 8.51 -4.53
CA THR A 38 -1.24 7.52 -4.52
C THR A 38 -0.01 8.14 -3.87
N VAL A 39 0.48 7.51 -2.81
CA VAL A 39 1.58 8.02 -1.99
C VAL A 39 2.75 7.06 -2.04
N SER A 40 3.96 7.56 -2.30
CA SER A 40 5.16 6.72 -2.33
C SER A 40 5.57 6.23 -0.94
N CYS A 41 5.92 4.95 -0.83
CA CYS A 41 6.49 4.41 0.40
C CYS A 41 7.95 4.84 0.62
N ALA A 42 8.69 5.17 -0.44
CA ALA A 42 10.08 5.61 -0.34
C ALA A 42 10.20 7.05 0.17
N LYS A 43 9.26 7.91 -0.23
CA LYS A 43 9.17 9.31 0.22
C LYS A 43 7.70 9.72 0.33
N PRO A 44 7.04 9.40 1.45
CA PRO A 44 5.63 9.71 1.62
C PRO A 44 5.44 11.22 1.75
N ASP A 45 4.71 11.80 0.80
CA ASP A 45 4.26 13.19 0.83
C ASP A 45 2.85 13.28 0.24
N VAL A 46 2.07 14.23 0.76
CA VAL A 46 0.71 14.53 0.32
C VAL A 46 0.51 16.03 0.45
N SER A 47 -0.10 16.68 -0.54
CA SER A 47 -0.41 18.10 -0.43
C SER A 47 -1.62 18.33 0.47
N SER A 48 -1.76 19.53 1.04
CA SER A 48 -2.98 19.91 1.78
C SER A 48 -4.23 19.79 0.91
N GLN A 49 -4.11 20.11 -0.38
CA GLN A 49 -5.20 20.00 -1.34
C GLN A 49 -5.61 18.53 -1.57
N ASP A 50 -4.66 17.59 -1.60
CA ASP A 50 -4.98 16.17 -1.73
C ASP A 50 -5.67 15.63 -0.47
N VAL A 51 -5.27 16.12 0.69
CA VAL A 51 -5.89 15.75 1.98
C VAL A 51 -7.33 16.25 2.03
N GLU A 52 -7.58 17.51 1.67
CA GLU A 52 -8.93 18.10 1.63
C GLU A 52 -9.83 17.40 0.62
N ARG A 53 -9.28 17.10 -0.56
CA ARG A 53 -9.96 16.38 -1.64
C ARG A 53 -10.35 14.97 -1.23
N VAL A 54 -9.38 14.19 -0.74
CA VAL A 54 -9.60 12.78 -0.40
C VAL A 54 -10.50 12.65 0.81
N LEU A 55 -10.31 13.45 1.87
CA LEU A 55 -11.05 13.35 3.13
C LEU A 55 -12.35 14.18 3.18
N SER A 56 -12.67 14.95 2.13
CA SER A 56 -13.83 15.87 2.09
C SER A 56 -13.95 16.72 3.36
N ILE A 57 -12.89 17.46 3.68
CA ILE A 57 -12.78 18.21 4.94
C ILE A 57 -13.68 19.46 4.90
N ASP A 58 -14.62 19.57 5.83
CA ASP A 58 -15.46 20.77 6.01
C ASP A 58 -14.72 21.92 6.74
N ASP A 59 -13.78 21.60 7.64
CA ASP A 59 -13.01 22.58 8.42
C ASP A 59 -11.51 22.57 8.02
N PRO A 60 -11.04 23.58 7.27
CA PRO A 60 -9.66 23.61 6.76
C PRO A 60 -8.60 23.82 7.84
N SER A 61 -8.98 24.23 9.06
CA SER A 61 -8.04 24.35 10.18
C SER A 61 -7.56 22.98 10.67
N THR A 62 -8.31 21.92 10.37
CA THR A 62 -7.93 20.54 10.70
C THR A 62 -6.98 19.89 9.69
N THR A 63 -6.85 20.45 8.48
CA THR A 63 -6.04 19.91 7.37
C THR A 63 -4.60 19.57 7.77
N PRO A 64 -3.84 20.44 8.49
CA PRO A 64 -2.46 20.12 8.88
C PRO A 64 -2.35 18.89 9.81
N THR A 65 -3.33 18.72 10.71
CA THR A 65 -3.37 17.58 11.62
C THR A 65 -3.76 16.31 10.88
N LEU A 66 -4.77 16.38 10.01
CA LEU A 66 -5.20 15.25 9.19
C LEU A 66 -4.11 14.82 8.20
N ARG A 67 -3.37 15.75 7.60
CA ARG A 67 -2.21 15.46 6.74
C ARG A 67 -1.16 14.62 7.45
N ARG A 68 -0.76 15.01 8.67
CA ARG A 68 0.22 14.24 9.46
C ARG A 68 -0.28 12.83 9.78
N LYS A 69 -1.57 12.69 10.12
CA LYS A 69 -2.18 11.38 10.38
C LYS A 69 -2.31 10.52 9.13
N LEU A 70 -2.59 11.13 7.98
CA LEU A 70 -2.63 10.46 6.68
C LEU A 70 -1.26 9.89 6.32
N LEU A 71 -0.20 10.68 6.49
CA LEU A 71 1.18 10.23 6.30
C LEU A 71 1.56 9.08 7.23
N SER A 72 1.11 9.12 8.50
CA SER A 72 1.30 8.00 9.43
C SER A 72 0.59 6.74 8.94
N ALA A 73 -0.67 6.85 8.52
CA ALA A 73 -1.45 5.72 7.99
C ALA A 73 -0.80 5.11 6.74
N VAL A 74 -0.31 5.94 5.82
CA VAL A 74 0.47 5.50 4.66
C VAL A 74 1.74 4.79 5.09
N SER A 75 2.50 5.35 6.04
CA SER A 75 3.72 4.73 6.54
C SER A 75 3.45 3.35 7.15
N ASP A 76 2.37 3.22 7.92
CA ASP A 76 1.97 1.96 8.53
C ASP A 76 1.52 0.94 7.47
N ALA A 77 0.76 1.38 6.46
CA ALA A 77 0.35 0.55 5.33
C ALA A 77 1.55 0.06 4.51
N CYS A 78 2.52 0.94 4.23
CA CYS A 78 3.76 0.59 3.57
C CYS A 78 4.55 -0.48 4.34
N LYS A 79 4.67 -0.34 5.67
CA LYS A 79 5.33 -1.34 6.54
C LYS A 79 4.56 -2.66 6.58
N ALA A 80 3.24 -2.59 6.54
CA ALA A 80 2.35 -3.76 6.58
C ALA A 80 2.15 -4.44 5.22
N GLY A 81 2.75 -3.92 4.14
CA GLY A 81 2.55 -4.46 2.80
C GLY A 81 1.11 -4.33 2.29
N VAL A 82 0.41 -3.25 2.67
CA VAL A 82 -0.99 -2.99 2.27
C VAL A 82 -1.02 -1.95 1.14
N PRO A 83 -1.34 -2.35 -0.11
CA PRO A 83 -1.29 -1.44 -1.27
C PRO A 83 -2.46 -0.46 -1.32
N HIS A 84 -3.60 -0.80 -0.71
CA HIS A 84 -4.81 -0.01 -0.77
C HIS A 84 -5.38 0.17 0.65
N ILE A 85 -5.53 1.42 1.09
CA ILE A 85 -6.16 1.76 2.37
C ILE A 85 -7.36 2.68 2.22
N LEU A 86 -8.39 2.41 3.02
CA LEU A 86 -9.52 3.32 3.23
C LEU A 86 -9.27 4.10 4.51
N VAL A 87 -9.24 5.41 4.42
CA VAL A 87 -9.14 6.33 5.56
C VAL A 87 -10.50 6.92 5.89
N LYS A 88 -10.74 7.21 7.16
CA LYS A 88 -11.92 7.92 7.65
C LYS A 88 -11.48 8.98 8.65
N SER A 89 -11.85 10.23 8.37
CA SER A 89 -11.77 11.31 9.35
C SER A 89 -12.87 11.13 10.41
N GLY A 90 -12.53 11.41 11.66
CA GLY A 90 -13.47 11.43 12.78
C GLY A 90 -13.48 12.80 13.45
N PRO A 91 -14.31 12.98 14.49
CA PRO A 91 -14.38 14.25 15.21
C PRO A 91 -13.01 14.64 15.77
N ASN A 92 -12.79 15.95 15.90
CA ASN A 92 -11.56 16.54 16.46
C ASN A 92 -10.28 16.20 15.66
N GLY A 93 -10.39 16.02 14.35
CA GLY A 93 -9.26 15.73 13.47
C GLY A 93 -8.64 14.35 13.71
N THR A 94 -9.41 13.39 14.21
CA THR A 94 -9.00 11.98 14.28
C THR A 94 -9.01 11.35 12.88
N LEU A 95 -8.16 10.35 12.65
CA LEU A 95 -8.11 9.62 11.38
C LEU A 95 -7.89 8.14 11.70
N THR A 96 -8.75 7.30 11.14
CA THR A 96 -8.65 5.84 11.21
C THR A 96 -8.47 5.30 9.81
N TRP A 97 -7.81 4.15 9.68
CA TRP A 97 -7.62 3.52 8.38
C TRP A 97 -7.83 2.01 8.47
N LYS A 98 -8.22 1.40 7.34
CA LYS A 98 -8.32 -0.05 7.19
C LYS A 98 -7.81 -0.47 5.81
N ARG A 99 -7.40 -1.73 5.69
CA ARG A 99 -7.12 -2.36 4.40
C ARG A 99 -8.37 -2.36 3.51
N MET A 100 -8.18 -2.07 2.23
CA MET A 100 -9.15 -2.39 1.18
C MET A 100 -8.73 -3.71 0.53
N GLU A 101 -9.72 -4.54 0.22
CA GLU A 101 -9.53 -5.78 -0.55
C GLU A 101 -9.53 -5.49 -2.05
#